data_AF-A0A3S9P8Y3-F1
#
_entry.id   AF-A0A3S9P8Y3-F1
#
_cell.length_a   1.000
_cell.length_b   1.000
_cell.length_c   1.000
_cell.angle_alpha   90.00
_cell.angle_beta   90.00
_cell.angle_gamma   90.00
#
_symmetry.space_group_name_H-M   'P 1'
#
loop_
_entity.id
_entity.type
_entity.pdbx_description
1 polymer ?
#
loop_
_entity_poly.entity_id
_entity_poly.type
_entity_poly.pdbx_seq_one_letter_code
_entity_poly.pdbx_strand_id
1 'polypeptide(L)'
;MRRRTVTSIYKVKESFFGVMVLFVILCSILLFITSKTQTDKIVKEYCKESFWLGSHQLILYQNNSFVYKMTACLQTETIKGNWTSNGPLLSLDFNKSTPDLDTKYLNQGDSLQSLLSENEGFILCENLSYDSKK
;
A
#
# COMPACT_ATOMS: atom_id res chain seq x y z
N MET A 1 -18.08 48.03 57.85
CA MET A 1 -16.77 47.47 57.46
C MET A 1 -16.98 46.17 56.69
N ARG A 2 -16.38 46.06 55.51
CA ARG A 2 -16.77 45.21 54.37
C ARG A 2 -16.18 43.80 54.48
N ARG A 3 -17.01 42.77 54.28
CA ARG A 3 -16.61 41.35 54.18
C ARG A 3 -15.99 41.02 52.82
N ARG A 4 -14.93 40.20 52.89
CA ARG A 4 -14.48 39.10 52.01
C ARG A 4 -14.26 39.36 50.53
N THR A 5 -13.04 39.05 50.09
CA THR A 5 -12.73 38.49 48.76
C THR A 5 -11.61 37.47 48.90
N VAL A 6 -11.98 36.20 49.04
CA VAL A 6 -11.08 35.04 48.85
C VAL A 6 -11.85 34.03 48.01
N THR A 7 -11.87 34.24 46.69
CA THR A 7 -12.48 33.31 45.73
C THR A 7 -11.87 33.56 44.34
N SER A 8 -10.57 33.30 44.15
CA SER A 8 -9.96 33.47 42.82
C SER A 8 -8.82 32.49 42.51
N ILE A 9 -8.78 31.32 43.13
CA ILE A 9 -7.74 30.30 42.85
C ILE A 9 -8.36 28.99 42.30
N TYR A 10 -9.65 28.74 42.58
CA TYR A 10 -10.30 27.47 42.17
C TYR A 10 -10.73 27.40 40.70
N LYS A 11 -10.97 28.54 40.02
CA LYS A 11 -11.41 28.53 38.60
C LYS A 11 -10.34 28.11 37.60
N VAL A 12 -9.05 28.21 37.94
CA VAL A 12 -7.95 27.90 37.02
C VAL A 12 -7.69 26.39 36.92
N LYS A 13 -7.98 25.62 37.99
CA LYS A 13 -7.70 24.18 38.07
C LYS A 13 -8.65 23.32 37.24
N GLU A 14 -9.92 23.70 37.14
CA GLU A 14 -10.92 22.93 36.37
C GLU A 14 -10.72 23.04 34.86
N SER A 15 -10.22 24.18 34.38
CA SER A 15 -9.93 24.39 32.96
C SER A 15 -8.74 23.54 32.48
N PHE A 16 -7.73 23.32 33.34
CA PHE A 16 -6.53 22.57 32.97
C PHE A 16 -6.80 21.07 32.79
N PHE A 17 -7.67 20.49 33.62
CA PHE A 17 -8.02 19.07 33.54
C PHE A 17 -8.80 18.77 32.26
N GLY A 18 -9.73 19.65 31.87
CA GLY A 18 -10.47 19.52 30.61
C GLY A 18 -9.57 19.58 29.38
N VAL A 19 -8.59 20.50 29.38
CA VAL A 19 -7.62 20.63 28.28
C VAL A 19 -6.73 19.39 28.17
N MET A 20 -6.26 18.83 29.28
CA MET A 20 -5.45 17.61 29.27
C MET A 20 -6.22 16.39 28.73
N VAL A 21 -7.47 16.21 29.13
CA VAL A 21 -8.32 15.11 28.62
C VAL A 21 -8.58 15.28 27.12
N LEU A 22 -8.88 16.50 26.67
CA LEU A 22 -9.07 16.79 25.25
C LEU A 22 -7.79 16.51 24.44
N PHE A 23 -6.63 16.87 24.99
CA PHE A 23 -5.32 16.64 24.37
C PHE A 23 -5.02 15.14 24.22
N VAL A 24 -5.29 14.33 25.25
CA VAL A 24 -5.11 12.87 25.19
C VAL A 24 -6.03 12.23 24.14
N ILE A 25 -7.28 12.68 24.04
CA ILE A 25 -8.22 12.20 23.03
C ILE A 25 -7.74 12.59 21.62
N LEU A 26 -7.31 13.84 21.44
CA LEU A 26 -6.75 14.33 20.17
C LEU A 26 -5.50 13.54 19.76
N CYS A 27 -4.55 13.33 20.67
CA CYS A 27 -3.36 12.53 20.42
C CYS A 27 -3.71 11.08 20.03
N SER A 28 -4.69 10.47 20.70
CA SER A 28 -5.14 9.10 20.38
C SER A 28 -5.74 9.02 18.97
N ILE A 29 -6.56 10.00 18.58
CA ILE A 29 -7.15 10.08 17.24
C ILE A 29 -6.06 10.32 16.19
N LEU A 30 -5.12 11.23 16.46
CA LEU A 30 -3.98 11.51 15.58
C LEU A 30 -3.13 10.26 15.33
N LEU A 31 -2.78 9.53 16.40
CA LEU A 31 -2.02 8.29 16.30
C LEU A 31 -2.75 7.22 15.49
N PHE A 32 -4.06 7.08 15.70
CA PHE A 32 -4.91 6.14 14.95
C PHE A 32 -4.99 6.49 13.45
N ILE A 33 -5.11 7.78 13.11
CA ILE A 33 -5.11 8.25 11.71
C ILE A 33 -3.75 8.03 11.05
N THR A 34 -2.64 8.34 11.74
CA THR A 34 -1.29 8.11 11.19
C THR A 34 -0.98 6.63 10.97
N SER A 35 -1.49 5.74 11.81
CA SER A 35 -1.32 4.29 11.64
C SER A 35 -2.03 3.75 10.40
N LYS A 36 -3.26 4.21 10.12
CA LYS A 36 -4.05 3.74 8.95
C LYS A 36 -3.55 4.26 7.62
N THR A 37 -2.90 5.43 7.61
CA THR A 37 -2.49 6.10 6.36
C THR A 37 -1.17 5.58 5.78
N GLN A 38 -0.41 4.77 6.53
CA GLN A 38 0.85 4.21 6.04
C GLN A 38 0.71 2.87 5.32
N THR A 39 -0.42 2.18 5.41
CA THR A 39 -0.51 0.77 4.97
C THR A 39 -0.71 0.55 3.47
N ASP A 40 -1.19 1.55 2.71
CA ASP A 40 -1.63 1.32 1.32
C ASP A 40 -0.87 2.15 0.28
N LYS A 41 0.35 2.61 0.59
CA LYS A 41 1.18 3.29 -0.41
C LYS A 41 1.71 2.28 -1.44
N ILE A 42 1.42 2.56 -2.72
CA ILE A 42 1.93 1.80 -3.86
C ILE A 42 3.42 2.11 -4.03
N VAL A 43 4.24 1.07 -4.11
CA VAL A 43 5.69 1.17 -4.36
C VAL A 43 5.97 1.15 -5.86
N LYS A 44 5.44 0.13 -6.54
CA LYS A 44 5.58 -0.06 -7.98
C LYS A 44 4.38 -0.79 -8.54
N GLU A 45 4.07 -0.48 -9.78
CA GLU A 45 2.99 -1.07 -10.54
C GLU A 45 3.53 -1.61 -11.86
N TYR A 46 3.35 -2.91 -12.08
CA TYR A 46 3.79 -3.58 -13.29
C TYR A 46 2.61 -4.16 -14.05
N CYS A 47 2.72 -4.14 -15.38
CA CYS A 47 1.71 -4.57 -16.32
C CYS A 47 2.34 -5.62 -17.25
N LYS A 48 1.56 -6.63 -17.63
CA LYS A 48 1.88 -7.57 -18.70
C LYS A 48 0.86 -7.36 -19.80
N GLU A 49 1.33 -7.00 -20.97
CA GLU A 49 0.48 -6.79 -22.14
C GLU A 49 0.24 -8.15 -22.81
N SER A 50 -0.97 -8.69 -22.67
CA SER A 50 -1.37 -9.93 -23.34
C SER A 50 -2.31 -9.59 -24.48
N PHE A 51 -1.82 -9.70 -25.72
CA PHE A 51 -2.49 -9.26 -26.96
C PHE A 51 -3.88 -9.89 -27.21
N TRP A 52 -4.21 -11.01 -26.55
CA TRP A 52 -5.49 -11.72 -26.72
C TRP A 52 -6.21 -12.16 -25.43
N LEU A 53 -5.50 -12.23 -24.29
CA LEU A 53 -5.98 -12.97 -23.11
C LEU A 53 -6.43 -12.09 -21.94
N GLY A 54 -6.28 -10.77 -22.05
CA GLY A 54 -6.65 -9.83 -21.00
C GLY A 54 -5.52 -8.92 -20.56
N SER A 55 -5.76 -8.12 -19.52
CA SER A 55 -4.72 -7.31 -18.88
C SER A 55 -4.29 -7.96 -17.57
N HIS A 56 -2.98 -7.99 -17.32
CA HIS A 56 -2.44 -8.45 -16.05
C HIS A 56 -1.69 -7.31 -15.37
N GLN A 57 -1.94 -7.13 -14.08
CA GLN A 57 -1.42 -6.03 -13.29
C GLN A 57 -0.88 -6.57 -11.97
N LEU A 58 0.37 -6.27 -11.64
CA LEU A 58 1.02 -6.61 -10.39
C LEU A 58 1.36 -5.33 -9.63
N ILE A 59 0.74 -5.16 -8.47
CA ILE A 59 0.88 -3.97 -7.62
C ILE A 59 1.64 -4.38 -6.37
N LEU A 60 2.78 -3.73 -6.11
CA LEU A 60 3.56 -3.91 -4.89
C LEU A 60 3.28 -2.76 -3.92
N TYR A 61 2.92 -3.08 -2.68
CA TYR A 61 2.67 -2.11 -1.62
C TYR A 61 3.84 -2.01 -0.65
N GLN A 62 3.96 -0.86 0.02
CA GLN A 62 5.05 -0.57 0.95
C GLN A 62 5.05 -1.47 2.19
N ASN A 63 3.90 -2.01 2.55
CA ASN A 63 3.72 -2.94 3.67
C ASN A 63 4.13 -4.40 3.34
N ASN A 64 4.94 -4.62 2.29
CA ASN A 64 5.32 -5.94 1.79
C ASN A 64 4.15 -6.82 1.31
N SER A 65 2.96 -6.27 1.11
CA SER A 65 1.86 -6.97 0.44
C SER A 65 1.85 -6.69 -1.06
N PHE A 66 1.33 -7.62 -1.84
CA PHE A 66 1.07 -7.41 -3.26
C PHE A 66 -0.37 -7.77 -3.63
N VAL A 67 -0.83 -7.16 -4.71
CA VAL A 67 -2.08 -7.52 -5.37
C VAL A 67 -1.79 -7.77 -6.84
N TYR A 68 -2.12 -8.96 -7.31
CA TYR A 68 -2.11 -9.29 -8.73
C TYR A 68 -3.55 -9.37 -9.24
N LYS A 69 -3.82 -8.70 -10.36
CA LYS A 69 -5.12 -8.68 -11.02
C LYS A 69 -4.97 -9.19 -12.44
N MET A 70 -5.81 -10.13 -12.82
CA MET A 70 -5.94 -10.61 -14.18
C MET A 70 -7.36 -10.31 -14.64
N THR A 71 -7.50 -9.50 -15.70
CA THR A 71 -8.80 -9.13 -16.27
C THR A 71 -8.91 -9.72 -17.66
N ALA A 72 -9.72 -10.77 -17.81
CA ALA A 72 -9.96 -11.45 -19.07
C ALA A 72 -11.46 -11.39 -19.42
N CYS A 73 -11.77 -10.88 -20.61
CA CYS A 73 -13.15 -10.66 -21.08
C CYS A 73 -14.01 -9.81 -20.11
N LEU A 74 -14.71 -10.46 -19.17
CA LEU A 74 -15.60 -9.84 -18.17
C LEU A 74 -15.32 -10.33 -16.73
N GLN A 75 -14.27 -11.14 -16.54
CA GLN A 75 -13.91 -11.69 -15.24
C GLN A 75 -12.59 -11.07 -14.78
N THR A 76 -12.57 -10.65 -13.52
CA THR A 76 -11.36 -10.18 -12.86
C THR A 76 -11.00 -11.16 -11.75
N GLU A 77 -9.90 -11.87 -11.93
CA GLU A 77 -9.30 -12.64 -10.85
C GLU A 77 -8.31 -11.76 -10.09
N THR A 78 -8.35 -11.86 -8.75
CA THR A 78 -7.42 -11.14 -7.89
C THR A 78 -6.71 -12.12 -6.96
N ILE A 79 -5.38 -12.06 -6.97
CA ILE A 79 -4.50 -12.80 -6.07
C ILE A 79 -3.84 -11.80 -5.14
N LYS A 80 -3.75 -12.17 -3.87
CA LYS A 80 -3.07 -11.37 -2.85
C LYS A 80 -2.05 -12.23 -2.15
N GLY A 81 -0.96 -11.60 -1.74
CA GLY A 81 0.09 -12.27 -1.01
C GLY A 81 1.10 -11.27 -0.49
N ASN A 82 2.25 -11.79 -0.10
CA ASN A 82 3.37 -10.99 0.38
C ASN A 82 4.51 -11.04 -0.63
N TRP A 83 5.31 -9.99 -0.67
CA TRP A 83 6.51 -9.93 -1.48
C TRP A 83 7.74 -9.61 -0.62
N THR A 84 8.87 -10.15 -1.05
CA THR A 84 10.18 -9.87 -0.46
C THR A 84 11.17 -9.58 -1.57
N SER A 85 12.12 -8.67 -1.31
CA SER A 85 13.22 -8.37 -2.23
C SER A 85 14.55 -8.70 -1.58
N ASN A 86 15.43 -9.34 -2.34
CA ASN A 86 16.81 -9.59 -1.96
C ASN A 86 17.73 -9.15 -3.11
N GLY A 87 18.14 -7.88 -3.09
CA GLY A 87 18.86 -7.26 -4.19
C GLY A 87 18.03 -7.26 -5.48
N PRO A 88 18.52 -7.86 -6.58
CA PRO A 88 17.78 -7.92 -7.84
C PRO A 88 16.68 -8.99 -7.83
N LEU A 89 16.57 -9.83 -6.80
CA LEU A 89 15.57 -10.90 -6.76
C LEU A 89 14.30 -10.44 -6.04
N LEU A 90 13.14 -10.60 -6.69
CA LEU A 90 11.81 -10.40 -6.11
C LEU A 90 11.13 -11.77 -5.95
N SER A 91 10.63 -12.07 -4.75
CA SER A 91 9.88 -13.31 -4.48
C SER A 91 8.47 -12.98 -4.02
N LEU A 92 7.48 -13.69 -4.58
CA LEU A 92 6.06 -13.59 -4.24
C LEU A 92 5.63 -14.85 -3.48
N ASP A 93 4.96 -14.64 -2.35
CA ASP A 93 4.39 -15.70 -1.50
C ASP A 93 2.87 -15.59 -1.49
N PHE A 94 2.20 -16.60 -2.03
CA PHE A 94 0.74 -16.67 -2.17
C PHE A 94 0.27 -18.13 -2.25
N ASN A 95 -0.95 -18.39 -1.79
CA ASN A 95 -1.47 -19.77 -1.67
C ASN A 95 -2.19 -20.27 -2.94
N LYS A 96 -2.53 -19.37 -3.89
CA LYS A 96 -3.28 -19.71 -5.10
C LYS A 96 -2.34 -19.77 -6.31
N SER A 97 -1.93 -20.96 -6.73
CA SER A 97 -1.16 -21.12 -7.98
C SER A 97 -2.00 -20.69 -9.18
N THR A 98 -1.43 -19.89 -10.08
CA THR A 98 -2.03 -19.51 -11.37
C THR A 98 -0.99 -19.55 -12.48
N PRO A 99 -1.36 -19.93 -13.70
CA PRO A 99 -0.40 -20.07 -14.80
C PRO A 99 0.32 -18.76 -15.16
N ASP A 100 -0.31 -17.60 -14.92
CA ASP A 100 0.22 -16.30 -15.33
C ASP A 100 1.00 -15.55 -14.23
N LEU A 101 1.21 -16.17 -13.06
CA LEU A 101 1.93 -15.55 -11.94
C LEU A 101 2.94 -16.54 -11.36
N ASP A 102 4.21 -16.21 -11.54
CA ASP A 102 5.35 -16.93 -10.97
C ASP A 102 5.65 -16.46 -9.54
N THR A 103 6.46 -17.26 -8.84
CA THR A 103 6.86 -16.97 -7.47
C THR A 103 8.18 -16.19 -7.38
N LYS A 104 8.97 -16.14 -8.46
CA LYS A 104 10.31 -15.53 -8.46
C LYS A 104 10.58 -14.75 -9.74
N TYR A 105 11.03 -13.52 -9.56
CA TYR A 105 11.36 -12.60 -10.64
C TYR A 105 12.73 -11.96 -10.42
N LEU A 106 13.40 -11.67 -11.53
CA LEU A 106 14.55 -10.78 -11.57
C LEU A 106 14.04 -9.35 -11.86
N ASN A 107 14.31 -8.45 -10.92
CA ASN A 107 14.00 -7.03 -11.02
C ASN A 107 15.13 -6.29 -11.74
N GLN A 108 14.82 -5.77 -12.92
CA GLN A 108 15.73 -5.01 -13.78
C GLN A 108 15.45 -3.50 -13.72
N GLY A 109 14.70 -3.03 -12.71
CA GLY A 109 14.30 -1.64 -12.54
C GLY A 109 12.91 -1.38 -13.09
N ASP A 110 12.80 -1.39 -14.42
CA ASP A 110 11.57 -1.08 -15.16
C ASP A 110 10.84 -2.33 -15.66
N SER A 111 11.45 -3.50 -15.50
CA SER A 111 10.89 -4.80 -15.85
C SER A 111 11.15 -5.84 -14.77
N LEU A 112 10.26 -6.81 -14.72
CA LEU A 112 10.38 -8.04 -13.96
C LEU A 112 10.45 -9.20 -14.96
N GLN A 113 11.53 -9.96 -14.93
CA GLN A 113 11.68 -11.16 -15.74
C GLN A 113 11.48 -12.40 -14.87
N SER A 114 10.60 -13.31 -15.28
CA SER A 114 10.43 -14.58 -14.56
C SER A 114 11.72 -15.41 -14.61
N LEU A 115 12.05 -16.04 -13.49
CA LEU A 115 13.15 -17.01 -13.42
C LEU A 115 12.72 -18.44 -13.71
N LEU A 116 11.41 -18.69 -13.79
CA LEU A 116 10.83 -20.01 -14.02
C LEU A 116 10.33 -20.19 -15.46
N SER A 117 9.92 -19.09 -16.10
CA SER A 117 9.28 -19.08 -17.42
C SER A 117 10.05 -18.15 -18.36
N GLU A 118 10.72 -18.72 -19.37
CA GLU A 118 11.74 -18.01 -20.18
C GLU A 118 11.24 -16.84 -21.05
N ASN A 119 9.94 -16.60 -21.18
CA ASN A 119 9.40 -15.47 -21.95
C ASN A 119 8.28 -14.74 -21.24
N GLU A 120 8.21 -14.86 -19.91
CA GLU A 120 7.18 -14.21 -19.12
C GLU A 120 7.79 -13.14 -18.21
N GLY A 121 7.20 -11.95 -18.27
CA GLY A 121 7.65 -10.83 -17.48
C GLY A 121 6.60 -9.74 -17.40
N PHE A 122 6.88 -8.79 -16.53
CA PHE A 122 6.10 -7.58 -16.41
C PHE A 122 6.97 -6.37 -16.73
N ILE A 123 6.35 -5.30 -17.18
CA ILE A 123 6.99 -4.00 -17.39
C ILE A 123 6.27 -2.95 -16.57
N LEU A 124 6.93 -1.86 -16.20
CA LEU A 124 6.30 -0.79 -15.44
C LEU A 124 5.11 -0.21 -16.22
N CYS A 125 3.94 -0.10 -15.59
CA CYS A 125 2.72 0.35 -16.28
C CYS A 125 2.85 1.77 -16.86
N GLU A 126 3.64 2.64 -16.23
CA GLU A 126 3.89 4.01 -16.72
C GLU A 126 4.55 4.01 -18.12
N ASN A 127 5.35 2.99 -18.44
CA ASN A 127 6.05 2.88 -19.71
C ASN A 127 5.13 2.46 -20.87
N LEU A 128 4.02 1.76 -20.59
CA LEU A 128 3.02 1.37 -21.60
C LEU A 128 2.20 2.56 -22.10
N SER A 129 2.05 3.61 -21.29
CA SER A 129 1.29 4.79 -21.69
C SER A 129 1.96 5.59 -22.82
N TYR A 130 3.25 5.37 -23.11
CA TYR A 130 3.99 6.11 -24.13
C TYR A 130 3.86 5.53 -25.54
N ASP A 131 3.56 4.23 -25.70
CA ASP A 131 3.52 3.57 -27.00
C ASP A 131 2.15 3.65 -27.70
N SER A 132 1.08 4.00 -26.98
CA SER A 132 -0.28 4.17 -27.55
C SER A 132 -0.49 5.49 -28.32
N LYS A 133 0.57 6.29 -28.53
CA LYS A 133 0.51 7.59 -29.22
C LYS A 133 1.30 7.65 -30.55
N LYS A 134 1.69 6.52 -31.12
CA LYS A 134 2.45 6.49 -32.38
C LYS A 134 1.69 5.88 -33.54
#